data_AF-A0A402SXW0-F1
#
_entry.id   AF-A0A402SXW0-F1
#
_cell.length_a   1.000
_cell.length_b   1.000
_cell.length_c   1.000
_cell.angle_alpha   90.00
_cell.angle_beta   90.00
_cell.angle_gamma   90.00
#
_symmetry.space_group_name_H-M   'P 1'
#
loop_
_entity.id
_entity.type
_entity.pdbx_description
1 polymer ?
#
loop_
_entity_poly.entity_id
_entity_poly.type
_entity_poly.pdbx_seq_one_letter_code
_entity_poly.pdbx_strand_id
1 'polypeptide(L)'
;SQIRYGRNLLKMDAFGCTSRGQAHRTGLWVMMTELLETQTVDFSVGAEGLRHTPGDIIEVCDNDYAGASIGGRITDLDISTRTLTLDREITLPESGAATLNIVGPDGTPFSTEIQSQPAPDRVVLKVMPETVQPYS
;
A
#
# COMPACT_ATOMS: atom_id res chain seq x y z
N SER A 1 -5.90 40.54 6.05
CA SER A 1 -6.10 39.11 5.72
C SER A 1 -5.33 38.31 6.75
N GLN A 2 -6.02 37.49 7.55
CA GLN A 2 -5.42 36.75 8.66
C GLN A 2 -5.07 35.34 8.17
N ILE A 3 -3.79 34.99 8.17
CA ILE A 3 -3.32 33.63 7.87
C ILE A 3 -3.82 32.76 9.02
N ARG A 4 -4.62 31.73 8.71
CA ARG A 4 -5.36 30.90 9.68
C ARG A 4 -4.49 30.27 10.78
N TYR A 5 -3.18 30.16 10.54
CA TYR A 5 -2.18 29.54 11.45
C TYR A 5 -0.92 30.39 11.71
N GLY A 6 -0.89 31.68 11.31
CA GLY A 6 0.31 32.51 11.43
C GLY A 6 1.43 32.14 10.42
N ARG A 7 2.66 32.65 10.63
CA ARG A 7 3.83 32.38 9.78
C ARG A 7 4.65 31.24 10.39
N ASN A 8 4.70 30.08 9.73
CA ASN A 8 5.60 29.00 10.10
C ASN A 8 6.98 29.26 9.46
N LEU A 9 7.94 29.71 10.26
CA LEU A 9 9.25 30.13 9.79
C LEU A 9 10.30 29.04 10.07
N LEU A 10 10.79 28.40 9.02
CA LEU A 10 11.97 27.55 9.09
C LEU A 10 13.23 28.37 8.77
N LYS A 11 14.26 28.25 9.61
CA LYS A 11 15.60 28.79 9.36
C LYS A 11 16.54 27.63 9.08
N MET A 12 17.17 27.61 7.90
CA MET A 12 18.12 26.57 7.49
C MET A 12 19.34 27.18 6.80
N ASP A 13 20.45 26.44 6.81
CA ASP A 13 21.66 26.75 6.07
C ASP A 13 21.84 25.73 4.92
N ALA A 14 21.99 26.23 3.69
CA ALA A 14 22.27 25.38 2.52
C ALA A 14 23.77 25.10 2.44
N PHE A 15 24.21 23.94 2.94
CA PHE A 15 25.62 23.55 2.93
C PHE A 15 26.19 23.49 1.50
N GLY A 16 27.39 24.04 1.29
CA GLY A 16 28.06 24.04 -0.01
C GLY A 16 27.42 24.94 -1.08
N CYS A 17 26.50 25.84 -0.70
CA CYS A 17 25.86 26.76 -1.63
C CYS A 17 26.86 27.83 -2.12
N THR A 18 27.17 27.83 -3.42
CA THR A 18 28.10 28.79 -4.06
C THR A 18 27.37 29.81 -4.93
N SER A 19 26.05 29.73 -5.07
CA SER A 19 25.27 30.62 -5.93
C SER A 19 23.87 30.93 -5.39
N ARG A 20 23.34 32.11 -5.75
CA ARG A 20 21.95 32.48 -5.43
C ARG A 20 20.92 31.49 -5.99
N GLY A 21 21.19 30.89 -7.15
CA GLY A 21 20.30 29.91 -7.78
C GLY A 21 20.18 28.61 -7.00
N GLN A 22 21.26 28.14 -6.36
CA GLN A 22 21.21 26.98 -5.47
C GLN A 22 20.38 27.30 -4.22
N ALA A 23 20.68 28.42 -3.53
CA ALA A 23 19.91 28.85 -2.36
C ALA A 23 18.41 28.95 -2.65
N HIS A 24 18.04 29.49 -3.82
CA HIS A 24 16.65 29.59 -4.24
C HIS A 24 15.99 28.22 -4.45
N ARG A 25 16.66 27.28 -5.14
CA ARG A 25 16.12 25.92 -5.34
C ARG A 25 16.02 25.15 -4.03
N THR A 26 17.00 25.25 -3.12
CA THR A 26 16.94 24.62 -1.80
C THR A 26 15.76 25.16 -1.01
N GLY A 27 15.54 26.49 -0.99
CA GLY A 27 14.40 27.10 -0.34
C GLY A 27 13.06 26.63 -0.91
N LEU A 28 12.95 26.55 -2.24
CA LEU A 28 11.76 26.02 -2.91
C LEU A 28 11.51 24.54 -2.60
N TRP A 29 12.55 23.70 -2.66
CA TRP A 29 12.46 22.28 -2.34
C TRP A 29 11.93 22.09 -0.91
N VAL A 30 12.50 22.79 0.06
CA VAL A 30 12.02 22.75 1.46
C VAL A 30 10.56 23.16 1.58
N MET A 31 10.15 24.27 0.95
CA MET A 31 8.75 24.68 0.99
C MET A 31 7.81 23.67 0.32
N MET A 32 8.25 23.02 -0.76
CA MET A 32 7.45 21.98 -1.45
C MET A 32 7.36 20.70 -0.63
N THR A 33 8.47 20.22 -0.06
CA THR A 33 8.50 19.04 0.80
C THR A 33 7.63 19.25 2.03
N GLU A 34 7.73 20.40 2.72
CA GLU A 34 6.84 20.72 3.86
C GLU A 34 5.35 20.79 3.48
N LEU A 35 5.05 21.16 2.22
CA LEU A 35 3.67 21.26 1.73
C LEU A 35 3.10 19.90 1.28
N LEU A 36 3.94 19.07 0.65
CA LEU A 36 3.51 17.88 -0.09
C LEU A 36 3.81 16.58 0.67
N GLU A 37 4.95 16.48 1.33
CA GLU A 37 5.41 15.28 2.06
C GLU A 37 4.91 15.32 3.52
N THR A 38 3.60 15.56 3.69
CA THR A 38 2.97 15.70 5.01
C THR A 38 2.50 14.38 5.62
N GLN A 39 2.61 13.30 4.85
CA GLN A 39 2.10 11.97 5.21
C GLN A 39 3.25 10.98 5.24
N THR A 40 3.24 10.11 6.24
CA THR A 40 4.19 9.01 6.39
C THR A 40 3.39 7.75 6.63
N VAL A 41 3.79 6.66 5.99
CA VAL A 41 3.20 5.34 6.16
C VAL A 41 4.28 4.40 6.70
N ASP A 42 3.93 3.62 7.71
CA ASP A 42 4.75 2.52 8.21
C ASP A 42 4.15 1.21 7.71
N PHE A 43 4.98 0.37 7.08
CA PHE A 43 4.56 -0.93 6.57
C PHE A 43 5.71 -1.94 6.68
N SER A 44 5.36 -3.23 6.69
CA SER A 44 6.33 -4.33 6.67
C SER A 44 6.17 -5.14 5.40
N VAL A 45 7.29 -5.62 4.86
CA VAL A 45 7.35 -6.50 3.69
C VAL A 45 8.15 -7.77 4.03
N GLY A 46 7.86 -8.86 3.34
CA GLY A 46 8.69 -10.06 3.35
C GLY A 46 9.86 -9.97 2.37
N ALA A 47 10.41 -11.11 1.97
CA ALA A 47 11.55 -11.19 1.05
C ALA A 47 11.30 -10.51 -0.31
N GLU A 48 10.04 -10.37 -0.73
CA GLU A 48 9.66 -9.66 -1.94
C GLU A 48 10.07 -8.18 -1.95
N GLY A 49 10.21 -7.56 -0.76
CA GLY A 49 10.65 -6.18 -0.60
C GLY A 49 12.10 -5.93 -1.01
N LEU A 50 12.92 -6.99 -1.13
CA LEU A 50 14.31 -6.88 -1.59
C LEU A 50 14.45 -6.41 -3.05
N ARG A 51 13.34 -6.37 -3.79
CA ARG A 51 13.30 -5.82 -5.16
C ARG A 51 13.41 -4.29 -5.17
N HIS A 52 13.15 -3.63 -4.05
CA HIS A 52 13.19 -2.17 -3.95
C HIS A 52 14.43 -1.67 -3.23
N THR A 53 14.92 -0.52 -3.66
CA THR A 53 16.03 0.20 -3.03
C THR A 53 15.55 1.49 -2.39
N PRO A 54 16.24 2.01 -1.34
CA PRO A 54 15.91 3.32 -0.79
C PRO A 54 15.91 4.40 -1.87
N GLY A 55 14.78 5.10 -2.03
CA GLY A 55 14.57 6.10 -3.08
C GLY A 55 13.64 5.65 -4.22
N ASP A 56 13.26 4.37 -4.27
CA ASP A 56 12.25 3.90 -5.21
C ASP A 56 10.88 4.49 -4.88
N ILE A 57 10.11 4.83 -5.93
CA ILE A 57 8.73 5.26 -5.81
C ILE A 57 7.84 4.02 -5.87
N ILE A 58 7.02 3.84 -4.84
CA ILE A 58 6.07 2.72 -4.73
C ILE A 58 4.65 3.26 -4.56
N GLU A 59 3.68 2.49 -5.02
CA GLU A 59 2.26 2.70 -4.73
C GLU A 59 1.87 1.91 -3.49
N VAL A 60 1.10 2.53 -2.59
CA VAL A 60 0.62 1.92 -1.35
C VAL A 60 -0.90 1.91 -1.35
N CYS A 61 -1.49 0.73 -1.27
CA CYS A 61 -2.93 0.57 -1.04
C CYS A 61 -3.24 0.80 0.45
N ASP A 62 -3.39 2.06 0.84
CA ASP A 62 -3.68 2.47 2.22
C ASP A 62 -5.17 2.29 2.57
N ASN A 63 -5.46 1.33 3.45
CA ASN A 63 -6.82 1.03 3.91
C ASN A 63 -7.43 2.14 4.78
N ASP A 64 -6.62 2.81 5.61
CA ASP A 64 -7.09 3.87 6.51
C ASP A 64 -7.48 5.10 5.70
N TYR A 65 -6.72 5.40 4.65
CA TYR A 65 -7.05 6.45 3.70
C TYR A 65 -8.28 6.08 2.84
N ALA A 66 -8.37 4.84 2.36
CA ALA A 66 -9.48 4.38 1.51
C ALA A 66 -10.80 4.15 2.28
N GLY A 67 -10.74 3.98 3.61
CA GLY A 67 -11.90 3.61 4.43
C GLY A 67 -12.46 2.22 4.14
N ALA A 68 -11.67 1.37 3.46
CA ALA A 68 -12.03 0.01 3.07
C ALA A 68 -10.76 -0.85 2.99
N SER A 69 -10.90 -2.16 3.21
CA SER A 69 -9.79 -3.10 3.04
C SER A 69 -9.50 -3.31 1.55
N ILE A 70 -8.58 -2.52 0.99
CA ILE A 70 -8.23 -2.46 -0.44
C ILE A 70 -6.95 -3.22 -0.81
N GLY A 71 -6.43 -4.07 0.07
CA GLY A 71 -5.27 -4.92 -0.21
C GLY A 71 -4.98 -5.90 0.91
N GLY A 72 -3.98 -6.76 0.73
CA GLY A 72 -3.58 -7.77 1.71
C GLY A 72 -2.58 -8.77 1.15
N ARG A 73 -2.06 -9.64 2.00
CA ARG A 73 -1.17 -10.73 1.60
C ARG A 73 -1.85 -12.07 1.87
N ILE A 74 -1.69 -12.99 0.93
CA ILE A 74 -2.06 -14.40 1.11
C ILE A 74 -0.92 -15.07 1.88
N THR A 75 -1.23 -15.66 3.03
CA THR A 75 -0.26 -16.34 3.89
C THR A 75 -0.24 -17.85 3.68
N ASP A 76 -1.39 -18.43 3.32
CA ASP A 76 -1.51 -19.86 3.04
C ASP A 76 -2.61 -20.13 2.00
N LEU A 77 -2.47 -21.26 1.30
CA LEU A 77 -3.31 -21.68 0.19
C LEU A 77 -3.66 -23.17 0.32
N ASP A 78 -4.93 -23.47 0.57
CA ASP A 78 -5.45 -24.82 0.45
C ASP A 78 -6.23 -24.99 -0.86
N ILE A 79 -5.56 -25.63 -1.83
CA ILE A 79 -6.12 -25.90 -3.16
C ILE A 79 -7.33 -26.84 -3.08
N SER A 80 -7.32 -27.81 -2.16
CA SER A 80 -8.36 -28.83 -2.08
C SER A 80 -9.72 -28.26 -1.65
N THR A 81 -9.69 -27.30 -0.72
CA THR A 81 -10.89 -26.63 -0.22
C THR A 81 -11.16 -25.28 -0.90
N ARG A 82 -10.23 -24.81 -1.76
CA ARG A 82 -10.24 -23.47 -2.37
C ARG A 82 -10.22 -22.35 -1.32
N THR A 83 -9.50 -22.58 -0.23
CA THR A 83 -9.41 -21.66 0.90
C THR A 83 -8.10 -20.88 0.84
N LEU A 84 -8.20 -19.56 0.97
CA LEU A 84 -7.07 -18.68 1.24
C LEU A 84 -7.06 -18.27 2.70
N THR A 85 -5.87 -18.30 3.31
CA THR A 85 -5.61 -17.62 4.57
C THR A 85 -4.96 -16.27 4.27
N LEU A 86 -5.52 -15.21 4.84
CA LEU A 86 -5.05 -13.85 4.68
C LEU A 86 -4.12 -13.47 5.84
N ASP A 87 -3.35 -12.41 5.66
CA ASP A 87 -2.47 -11.84 6.69
C ASP A 87 -3.23 -11.11 7.80
N ARG A 88 -4.54 -10.90 7.62
CA ARG A 88 -5.41 -10.21 8.59
C ARG A 88 -6.86 -10.67 8.47
N GLU A 89 -7.62 -10.33 9.50
CA GLU A 89 -9.07 -10.47 9.48
C GLU A 89 -9.71 -9.45 8.54
N ILE A 90 -10.71 -9.89 7.78
CA ILE A 90 -11.52 -9.01 6.92
C ILE A 90 -13.00 -9.16 7.28
N THR A 91 -13.79 -8.12 7.00
CA THR A 91 -15.25 -8.19 7.11
C THR A 91 -15.84 -8.11 5.72
N LEU A 92 -16.58 -9.13 5.31
CA LEU A 92 -17.32 -9.09 4.04
C LEU A 92 -18.56 -8.19 4.18
N PRO A 93 -18.98 -7.51 3.11
CA PRO A 93 -20.20 -6.72 3.13
C PRO A 93 -21.43 -7.61 3.42
N GLU A 94 -22.36 -7.11 4.24
CA GLU A 94 -23.59 -7.84 4.61
C GLU A 94 -24.50 -8.13 3.40
N SER A 95 -24.38 -7.36 2.33
CA SER A 95 -25.09 -7.56 1.07
C SER A 95 -24.21 -7.19 -0.13
N GLY A 96 -24.38 -7.91 -1.24
CA GLY A 96 -23.57 -7.73 -2.45
C GLY A 96 -22.56 -8.86 -2.64
N ALA A 97 -21.84 -8.83 -3.77
CA ALA A 97 -20.76 -9.76 -4.06
C ALA A 97 -19.42 -9.12 -3.69
N ALA A 98 -18.60 -9.85 -2.93
CA ALA A 98 -17.21 -9.48 -2.70
C ALA A 98 -16.31 -10.20 -3.71
N THR A 99 -15.39 -9.47 -4.32
CA THR A 99 -14.42 -10.01 -5.26
C THR A 99 -13.01 -9.87 -4.70
N LEU A 100 -12.16 -10.83 -5.05
CA LEU A 100 -10.74 -10.83 -4.72
C LEU A 100 -9.95 -10.73 -6.03
N ASN A 101 -9.01 -9.79 -6.08
CA ASN A 101 -8.06 -9.65 -7.17
C ASN A 101 -6.72 -10.22 -6.74
N ILE A 102 -6.25 -11.27 -7.42
CA ILE A 102 -4.98 -11.93 -7.15
C ILE A 102 -4.05 -11.69 -8.32
N VAL A 103 -2.82 -11.27 -8.07
CA VAL A 103 -1.78 -11.18 -9.09
C VAL A 103 -0.88 -12.39 -8.95
N GLY A 104 -0.86 -13.24 -9.98
CA GLY A 104 -0.03 -14.44 -10.03
C GLY A 104 1.46 -14.14 -10.23
N PRO A 105 2.34 -15.17 -10.17
CA PRO A 105 3.77 -15.03 -10.42
C PRO A 105 4.12 -14.51 -11.82
N ASP A 106 3.22 -14.69 -12.77
CA ASP A 106 3.29 -14.22 -14.16
C ASP A 106 2.90 -12.73 -14.30
N GLY A 107 2.48 -12.08 -13.21
CA GLY A 107 2.07 -10.68 -13.18
C GLY A 107 0.68 -10.44 -13.79
N THR A 108 -0.07 -11.49 -14.14
CA THR A 108 -1.43 -11.30 -14.67
C THR A 108 -2.45 -11.24 -13.53
N PRO A 109 -3.37 -10.25 -13.53
CA PRO A 109 -4.42 -10.18 -12.53
C PRO A 109 -5.51 -11.20 -12.83
N PHE A 110 -5.96 -11.89 -11.78
CA PHE A 110 -7.08 -12.81 -11.78
C PHE A 110 -8.12 -12.35 -10.75
N SER A 111 -9.35 -12.11 -11.20
CA SER A 111 -10.47 -11.72 -10.33
C SER A 111 -11.43 -12.88 -10.12
N THR A 112 -11.83 -13.12 -8.87
CA THR A 112 -12.78 -14.19 -8.53
C THR A 112 -13.71 -13.75 -7.41
N GLU A 113 -14.91 -14.31 -7.38
CA GLU A 113 -15.89 -14.05 -6.31
C GLU A 113 -15.54 -14.85 -5.06
N ILE A 114 -15.71 -14.23 -3.89
CA ILE A 114 -15.63 -14.92 -2.61
C ILE A 114 -16.94 -15.68 -2.40
N GLN A 115 -16.85 -17.00 -2.30
CA GLN A 115 -17.99 -17.89 -2.10
C GLN A 115 -18.47 -17.91 -0.65
N SER A 116 -17.54 -17.95 0.31
CA SER A 116 -17.85 -17.92 1.74
C SER A 116 -16.62 -17.51 2.57
N GLN A 117 -16.86 -17.17 3.84
CA GLN A 117 -15.84 -16.81 4.82
C GLN A 117 -15.93 -17.76 6.04
N PRO A 118 -15.18 -18.87 6.07
CA PRO A 118 -15.22 -19.82 7.19
C PRO A 118 -14.62 -19.27 8.50
N ALA A 119 -13.72 -18.28 8.41
CA ALA A 119 -13.14 -17.59 9.57
C ALA A 119 -12.80 -16.13 9.19
N PRO A 120 -12.63 -15.22 10.16
CA PRO A 120 -12.34 -13.80 9.87
C PRO A 120 -11.14 -13.59 8.93
N ASP A 121 -10.13 -14.44 9.01
CA ASP A 121 -8.89 -14.45 8.20
C ASP A 121 -8.92 -15.41 7.01
N ARG A 122 -10.04 -16.12 6.76
CA ARG A 122 -10.11 -17.18 5.73
C ARG A 122 -11.27 -16.99 4.78
N VAL A 123 -10.98 -17.10 3.49
CA VAL A 123 -11.99 -16.98 2.42
C VAL A 123 -11.96 -18.17 1.49
N VAL A 124 -13.13 -18.63 1.07
CA VAL A 124 -13.30 -19.68 0.07
C VAL A 124 -13.63 -19.03 -1.26
N LEU A 125 -12.88 -19.37 -2.30
CA LEU A 125 -13.05 -18.80 -3.63
C LEU A 125 -13.99 -19.64 -4.49
N LYS A 126 -14.79 -18.97 -5.32
CA LYS A 126 -15.66 -19.64 -6.30
C LYS A 126 -14.84 -20.40 -7.33
N VAL A 127 -13.82 -19.75 -7.89
CA VAL A 127 -12.85 -20.32 -8.82
C VAL A 127 -11.44 -20.04 -8.31
N MET A 128 -10.63 -21.09 -8.23
CA MET A 128 -9.21 -21.01 -7.85
C MET A 128 -8.36 -20.84 -9.12
N PRO A 129 -7.43 -19.87 -9.17
CA PRO A 129 -6.46 -19.77 -10.25
C PRO A 129 -5.41 -20.88 -10.17
N GLU A 130 -5.09 -21.52 -11.31
CA GLU A 130 -4.03 -22.54 -11.40
C GLU A 130 -2.62 -21.96 -11.20
N THR A 131 -2.46 -20.65 -11.41
CA THR A 131 -1.17 -19.94 -11.36
C THR A 131 -0.72 -19.61 -9.93
N VAL A 132 -1.62 -19.64 -8.95
CA VAL A 132 -1.30 -19.34 -7.56
C VAL A 132 -0.87 -20.63 -6.89
N GLN A 133 0.42 -20.71 -6.57
CA GLN A 133 1.02 -21.85 -5.88
C GLN A 133 1.22 -21.50 -4.40
N PRO A 134 1.15 -22.48 -3.48
CA PRO A 134 1.56 -22.28 -2.10
C PRO A 134 3.02 -21.82 -2.06
N TYR A 135 3.34 -20.88 -1.18
CA TYR A 135 4.74 -20.60 -0.87
C TYR A 135 5.36 -21.86 -0.25
N SER A 136 6.42 -22.40 -0.86
CA SER A 136 7.26 -23.46 -0.27
C SER A 136 8.32 -22.89 0.66
#